data_AF-A0A933T844-F1
#
_entry.id   AF-A0A933T844-F1
#
_cell.length_a   1.000
_cell.length_b   1.000
_cell.length_c   1.000
_cell.angle_alpha   90.00
_cell.angle_beta   90.00
_cell.angle_gamma   90.00
#
_symmetry.space_group_name_H-M   'P 1'
#
loop_
_entity.id
_entity.type
_entity.pdbx_description
1 polymer ?
#
loop_
_entity_poly.entity_id
_entity_poly.type
_entity_poly.pdbx_seq_one_letter_code
_entity_poly.pdbx_strand_id
1 'polypeptide(L)'
;MPHLKELKEGIESLSDFSVHELEKVFKSIVEKHGIKLGALAQPARVAMTGGTESPGIFEVLEVLGKEKTLRRLEKAIKSIV
;
A
#
# COMPACT_ATOMS: atom_id res chain seq x y z
N MET A 1 12.09 4.55 1.07
CA MET A 1 11.51 3.37 1.74
C MET A 1 11.33 2.24 0.74
N PRO A 2 12.18 1.20 0.73
CA PRO A 2 12.20 0.17 -0.32
C PRO A 2 10.86 -0.59 -0.44
N HIS A 3 10.20 -0.88 0.68
CA HIS A 3 8.94 -1.65 0.68
C HIS A 3 7.73 -0.91 0.08
N LEU A 4 7.70 0.44 0.13
CA LEU A 4 6.61 1.21 -0.51
C LEU A 4 6.75 1.22 -2.04
N LYS A 5 7.98 1.19 -2.55
CA LYS A 5 8.23 1.08 -3.98
C LYS A 5 7.78 -0.28 -4.51
N GLU A 6 8.14 -1.34 -3.80
CA GLU A 6 7.70 -2.70 -4.15
C GLU A 6 6.18 -2.86 -4.01
N LEU A 7 5.56 -2.23 -3.00
CA LEU A 7 4.10 -2.18 -2.89
C LEU A 7 3.44 -1.50 -4.09
N LYS A 8 4.01 -0.38 -4.57
CA LYS A 8 3.53 0.30 -5.78
C LYS A 8 3.62 -0.65 -6.98
N GLU A 9 4.75 -1.29 -7.20
CA GLU A 9 4.98 -2.23 -8.32
C GLU A 9 4.04 -3.43 -8.26
N GLY A 10 3.83 -4.01 -7.07
CA GLY A 10 2.90 -5.11 -6.85
C GLY A 10 1.45 -4.73 -7.11
N ILE A 11 1.05 -3.52 -6.73
CA ILE A 11 -0.30 -3.00 -7.05
C ILE A 11 -0.45 -2.70 -8.54
N GLU A 12 0.58 -2.17 -9.18
CA GLU A 12 0.58 -1.82 -10.60
C GLU A 12 0.36 -3.06 -11.49
N SER A 13 0.89 -4.22 -11.10
CA SER A 13 0.73 -5.49 -11.81
C SER A 13 -0.61 -6.19 -11.59
N LEU A 14 -1.43 -5.76 -10.62
CA LEU A 14 -2.75 -6.36 -10.38
C LEU A 14 -3.72 -6.10 -11.52
N SER A 15 -4.32 -7.16 -12.08
CA SER A 15 -5.43 -7.06 -13.02
C SER A 15 -6.78 -6.80 -12.31
N ASP A 16 -6.93 -7.31 -11.09
CA ASP A 16 -8.07 -7.06 -10.20
C ASP A 16 -7.61 -6.28 -8.96
N PHE A 17 -8.33 -5.21 -8.62
CA PHE A 17 -8.01 -4.33 -7.49
C PHE A 17 -8.98 -4.54 -6.32
N SER A 18 -9.23 -5.80 -5.99
CA SER A 18 -10.06 -6.20 -4.85
C SER A 18 -9.26 -6.26 -3.55
N VAL A 19 -9.94 -6.17 -2.41
CA VAL A 19 -9.33 -6.35 -1.07
C VAL A 19 -8.51 -7.65 -0.99
N HIS A 20 -8.98 -8.73 -1.61
CA HIS A 20 -8.30 -10.02 -1.59
C HIS A 20 -6.93 -9.99 -2.28
N GLU A 21 -6.85 -9.38 -3.47
CA GLU A 21 -5.58 -9.25 -4.20
C GLU A 21 -4.63 -8.27 -3.51
N LEU A 22 -5.16 -7.18 -2.94
CA LEU A 22 -4.38 -6.27 -2.13
C LEU A 22 -3.76 -6.96 -0.91
N GLU A 23 -4.53 -7.77 -0.18
CA GLU A 23 -4.01 -8.55 0.95
C GLU A 23 -2.86 -9.47 0.54
N LYS A 24 -2.97 -10.15 -0.61
CA LYS A 24 -1.91 -11.03 -1.13
C LYS A 24 -0.62 -10.25 -1.38
N VAL A 25 -0.71 -9.09 -2.03
CA VAL A 25 0.47 -8.23 -2.29
C VAL A 25 1.13 -7.82 -0.98
N PHE A 26 0.34 -7.35 0.00
CA PHE A 26 0.87 -6.98 1.31
C PHE A 26 1.52 -8.16 2.04
N LYS A 27 0.85 -9.33 2.09
CA LYS A 27 1.39 -10.54 2.72
C LYS A 27 2.69 -10.98 2.07
N SER A 28 2.75 -11.02 0.73
CA SER A 28 3.95 -11.41 -0.02
C SER A 28 5.16 -10.54 0.31
N ILE A 29 4.98 -9.21 0.39
CA ILE A 29 6.08 -8.28 0.74
C ILE A 29 6.51 -8.48 2.20
N VAL A 30 5.55 -8.63 3.10
CA VAL A 30 5.80 -8.81 4.54
C VAL A 30 6.57 -10.09 4.81
N GLU A 31 6.18 -11.19 4.16
CA GLU A 31 6.87 -12.49 4.23
C GLU A 31 8.26 -12.43 3.60
N LYS A 32 8.37 -11.84 2.40
CA LYS A 32 9.64 -11.70 1.66
C LYS A 32 10.71 -10.94 2.45
N HIS A 33 10.30 -9.91 3.19
CA HIS A 33 11.21 -9.05 3.96
C HIS A 33 11.26 -9.41 5.46
N GLY A 34 10.50 -10.41 5.91
CA GLY A 34 10.44 -10.80 7.33
C GLY A 34 9.95 -9.68 8.26
N ILE A 35 9.14 -8.75 7.75
CA ILE A 35 8.61 -7.63 8.53
C ILE A 35 7.21 -7.97 9.09
N LYS A 36 6.63 -7.08 9.89
CA LYS A 36 5.23 -7.18 10.32
C LYS A 36 4.33 -6.41 9.36
N LEU A 37 3.09 -6.87 9.17
CA LEU A 37 2.11 -6.16 8.33
C LEU A 37 1.95 -4.70 8.74
N GLY A 38 1.93 -4.39 10.05
CA GLY A 38 1.85 -3.01 10.54
C GLY A 38 2.98 -2.11 10.04
N ALA A 39 4.19 -2.64 9.85
CA ALA A 39 5.34 -1.87 9.36
C ALA A 39 5.19 -1.43 7.89
N LEU A 40 4.39 -2.16 7.10
CA LEU A 40 4.04 -1.79 5.72
C LEU A 40 2.70 -1.04 5.64
N ALA A 41 1.71 -1.47 6.43
CA ALA A 41 0.37 -0.91 6.44
C ALA A 41 0.34 0.52 6.98
N GLN A 42 1.11 0.83 8.02
CA GLN A 42 1.14 2.18 8.60
C GLN A 42 1.66 3.24 7.62
N PRO A 43 2.81 3.08 6.93
CA PRO A 43 3.24 4.05 5.93
C PRO A 43 2.31 4.10 4.72
N ALA A 44 1.69 2.99 4.32
CA ALA A 44 0.65 3.00 3.29
C ALA A 44 -0.59 3.81 3.74
N ARG A 45 -1.04 3.67 4.99
CA ARG A 45 -2.13 4.49 5.57
C ARG A 45 -1.80 5.96 5.53
N VAL A 46 -0.63 6.36 6.03
CA VAL A 46 -0.21 7.78 6.02
C VAL A 46 -0.17 8.32 4.59
N ALA A 47 0.30 7.54 3.62
CA ALA A 47 0.28 7.93 2.22
C ALA A 47 -1.14 8.13 1.66
N MET A 48 -2.13 7.36 2.15
CA MET A 48 -3.51 7.42 1.67
C MET A 48 -4.36 8.45 2.39
N THR A 49 -4.21 8.63 3.71
CA THR A 49 -5.11 9.42 4.55
C THR A 49 -4.46 10.66 5.15
N GLY A 50 -3.12 10.78 5.11
CA GLY A 50 -2.40 11.85 5.77
C GLY A 50 -2.31 11.71 7.30
N GLY A 51 -2.77 10.58 7.86
CA GLY A 51 -2.76 10.29 9.28
C GLY A 51 -2.54 8.80 9.59
N THR A 52 -2.35 8.47 10.86
CA THR A 52 -2.13 7.09 11.32
C THR A 52 -3.42 6.35 11.66
N GLU A 53 -4.51 7.08 11.87
CA GLU A 53 -5.84 6.53 12.13
C GLU A 53 -6.61 6.39 10.82
N SER A 54 -7.07 5.18 10.52
CA SER A 54 -7.93 4.90 9.37
C SER A 54 -8.79 3.67 9.63
N PRO A 55 -9.91 3.51 8.92
CA PRO A 55 -10.56 2.21 8.72
C PRO A 55 -9.58 1.17 8.15
N GLY A 56 -10.05 -0.05 7.86
CA GLY A 56 -9.19 -1.08 7.27
C GLY A 56 -8.43 -0.53 6.05
N ILE A 57 -7.09 -0.67 6.03
CA ILE A 57 -6.27 -0.09 4.93
C ILE A 57 -6.73 -0.62 3.57
N PHE A 58 -7.16 -1.88 3.50
CA PHE A 58 -7.65 -2.48 2.27
C PHE A 58 -8.97 -1.87 1.80
N GLU A 59 -9.89 -1.57 2.71
CA GLU A 59 -11.15 -0.86 2.40
C GLU A 59 -10.85 0.55 1.88
N VAL A 60 -9.91 1.26 2.53
CA VAL A 60 -9.48 2.59 2.08
C VAL A 60 -8.90 2.52 0.67
N LEU A 61 -8.06 1.52 0.39
CA LEU A 61 -7.47 1.33 -0.94
C LEU A 61 -8.57 1.03 -1.96
N GLU A 62 -9.45 0.07 -1.69
CA GLU A 62 -10.56 -0.33 -2.58
C GLU A 62 -11.45 0.88 -2.94
N VAL A 63 -11.86 1.68 -1.94
CA VAL A 63 -12.67 2.89 -2.15
C VAL A 63 -11.93 3.96 -2.96
N LEU A 64 -10.61 4.10 -2.76
CA LEU A 64 -9.81 5.05 -3.55
C LEU A 64 -9.61 4.60 -4.99
N GLY A 65 -9.54 3.29 -5.20
CA GLY A 65 -9.22 2.67 -6.48
C GLY A 65 -7.72 2.70 -6.80
N LYS A 66 -7.36 1.91 -7.82
CA LYS A 66 -5.97 1.63 -8.23
C LYS A 66 -5.19 2.89 -8.62
N GLU A 67 -5.74 3.71 -9.52
CA GLU A 67 -5.03 4.87 -10.06
C GLU A 67 -4.68 5.90 -8.97
N LYS A 68 -5.64 6.23 -8.10
CA LYS A 68 -5.41 7.18 -6.99
C LYS A 68 -4.41 6.61 -5.99
N THR A 69 -4.49 5.32 -5.70
CA THR A 69 -3.55 4.62 -4.83
C THR A 69 -2.12 4.74 -5.37
N LEU A 70 -1.89 4.37 -6.63
CA LEU A 70 -0.57 4.44 -7.26
C LEU A 70 -0.01 5.86 -7.26
N ARG A 71 -0.83 6.85 -7.60
CA ARG A 71 -0.44 8.26 -7.59
C ARG A 71 -0.06 8.76 -6.19
N ARG A 72 -0.79 8.35 -5.15
CA ARG A 72 -0.49 8.72 -3.76
C ARG A 72 0.76 8.01 -3.23
N LEU A 73 0.94 6.73 -3.56
CA LEU A 73 2.17 5.99 -3.25
C LEU A 73 3.38 6.64 -3.90
N GLU A 74 3.28 7.03 -5.17
CA GLU A 74 4.37 7.73 -5.85
C GLU A 74 4.72 9.06 -5.18
N LYS A 75 3.71 9.84 -4.78
CA LYS A 75 3.93 11.08 -4.03
C LYS A 75 4.62 10.80 -2.69
N ALA A 76 4.16 9.80 -1.93
CA ALA A 76 4.76 9.44 -0.66
C ALA A 76 6.22 8.97 -0.81
N ILE A 77 6.52 8.18 -1.85
CA ILE A 77 7.89 7.75 -2.17
C ILE A 77 8.79 8.96 -2.47
N LYS A 78 8.27 9.97 -3.19
CA LYS A 78 8.99 11.22 -3.52
C LYS A 78 9.15 12.17 -2.33
N SER A 79 8.20 12.20 -1.39
CA SER A 79 8.21 13.13 -0.25
C SER A 79 8.99 12.62 0.98
N ILE A 80 9.41 11.35 1.00
CA ILE A 80 10.22 10.75 2.06
C ILE A 80 11.72 10.74 1.66
N VAL A 81 12.11 11.50 0.63
CA VAL A 81 13.49 11.76 0.21
C VAL A 81 13.85 13.20 0.54
#